data_AF-A0A8T4J3S9-F1
#
_entry.id   AF-A0A8T4J3S9-F1
#
_cell.length_a   1.000
_cell.length_b   1.000
_cell.length_c   1.000
_cell.angle_alpha   90.00
_cell.angle_beta   90.00
_cell.angle_gamma   90.00
#
_symmetry.space_group_name_H-M   'P 1'
#
loop_
_entity.id
_entity.type
_entity.pdbx_description
1 polymer ?
#
loop_
_entity_poly.entity_id
_entity_poly.type
_entity_poly.pdbx_seq_one_letter_code
_entity_poly.pdbx_strand_id
1 'polypeptide(L)' 'HYRLAWWRLARTELNYRRFFTISDLIGVRVEDPEVFEATHAKVLQLLREGVAEGLRVDHPDGLADPGGYLLRLHEAT' A
#
# COMPACT_ATOMS: atom_id res chain seq x y z
N HIS A 1 9.79 -6.03 -16.90
CA HIS A 1 9.82 -5.35 -18.22
C HIS A 1 8.65 -4.38 -18.33
N TYR A 2 8.76 -3.34 -19.16
CA TYR A 2 7.72 -2.31 -19.34
C TYR A 2 7.48 -2.00 -20.83
N ARG A 3 6.32 -1.39 -21.14
CA ARG A 3 5.98 -0.84 -22.47
C ARG A 3 5.51 0.60 -22.28
N LEU A 4 6.22 1.57 -22.86
CA LEU A 4 5.75 2.95 -22.90
C LEU A 4 4.56 3.07 -23.85
N ALA A 5 3.54 3.82 -23.47
CA ALA A 5 2.30 4.00 -24.24
C ALA A 5 1.73 5.41 -24.02
N TRP A 6 0.87 5.86 -24.93
CA TRP A 6 0.21 7.15 -24.81
C TRP A 6 -0.75 7.17 -23.61
N TRP A 7 -0.67 8.21 -22.78
CA TRP A 7 -1.36 8.27 -21.47
C TRP A 7 -2.88 8.07 -21.54
N ARG A 8 -3.53 8.37 -22.66
CA ARG A 8 -4.99 8.16 -22.83
C ARG A 8 -5.39 6.69 -22.86
N LEU A 9 -4.47 5.79 -23.23
CA LEU A 9 -4.70 4.34 -23.23
C LEU A 9 -4.83 3.76 -21.81
N ALA A 10 -4.46 4.52 -20.78
CA ALA A 10 -4.60 4.11 -19.38
C ALA A 10 -6.06 3.81 -18.95
N ARG A 11 -7.06 4.20 -19.75
CA ARG A 11 -8.48 3.93 -19.49
C ARG A 11 -8.92 2.55 -19.99
N THR A 12 -8.19 1.94 -20.91
CA THR A 12 -8.62 0.73 -21.63
C THR A 12 -7.59 -0.39 -21.62
N GLU A 13 -6.29 -0.07 -21.53
CA GLU A 13 -5.20 -1.05 -21.71
C GLU A 13 -4.34 -1.27 -20.46
N LEU A 14 -4.68 -0.63 -19.34
CA LEU A 14 -3.82 -0.66 -18.17
C LEU A 14 -3.94 -2.00 -17.44
N ASN A 15 -2.79 -2.61 -17.12
CA ASN A 15 -2.69 -3.99 -16.63
C ASN A 15 -2.19 -4.09 -15.18
N TYR A 16 -2.29 -3.01 -14.41
CA TYR A 16 -1.93 -2.95 -12.99
C TYR A 16 -2.97 -2.16 -12.19
N ARG A 17 -3.10 -2.48 -10.90
CA ARG A 17 -3.98 -1.73 -9.99
C ARG A 17 -3.38 -0.36 -9.71
N ARG A 18 -4.23 0.67 -9.63
CA ARG A 18 -3.84 2.05 -9.32
C ARG A 18 -4.68 2.64 -8.20
N PHE A 19 -4.20 3.73 -7.63
CA PHE A 19 -5.01 4.59 -6.78
C PHE A 19 -5.94 5.44 -7.65
N PHE A 20 -7.25 5.19 -7.55
CA PHE A 20 -8.26 5.75 -8.44
C PHE A 20 -7.89 5.62 -9.93
N THR A 21 -7.89 6.74 -10.65
CA THR A 21 -7.55 6.82 -12.08
C THR A 21 -6.14 7.37 -12.32
N ILE A 22 -5.32 7.51 -11.26
CA ILE A 22 -4.01 8.15 -11.31
C ILE A 22 -2.95 7.14 -11.73
N SER A 23 -2.43 7.29 -12.96
CA SER A 23 -1.43 6.39 -13.57
C SER A 23 -0.10 6.32 -12.82
N ASP A 24 0.24 7.38 -12.10
CA ASP A 24 1.53 7.54 -11.42
C ASP A 24 1.58 6.84 -10.05
N LEU A 25 0.43 6.36 -9.55
CA LEU A 25 0.30 5.68 -8.26
C LEU A 25 -0.10 4.22 -8.46
N ILE A 26 0.90 3.34 -8.49
CA ILE A 26 0.72 1.89 -8.56
C ILE A 26 0.35 1.31 -7.19
N GLY A 27 -0.66 0.43 -7.16
CA GLY A 27 -1.06 -0.26 -5.95
C GLY A 27 -0.07 -1.36 -5.55
N VAL A 28 0.20 -1.48 -4.26
CA VAL A 28 1.05 -2.52 -3.67
C VAL A 28 0.17 -3.62 -3.05
N ARG A 29 0.66 -4.86 -3.06
CA ARG A 29 -0.03 -6.04 -2.51
C ARG A 29 0.28 -6.23 -1.02
N VAL A 30 -0.14 -5.29 -0.18
CA VAL A 30 0.19 -5.30 1.25
C VAL A 30 -0.46 -6.47 2.01
N GLU A 31 -1.44 -7.16 1.42
CA GLU A 31 -2.00 -8.39 1.97
C GLU A 31 -0.94 -9.51 2.07
N ASP A 32 0.06 -9.49 1.19
CA ASP A 32 1.21 -10.39 1.25
C ASP A 32 2.09 -10.06 2.47
N PRO A 33 2.38 -11.04 3.36
CA PRO A 33 3.21 -10.83 4.53
C PRO A 33 4.58 -10.19 4.23
N GLU A 34 5.28 -10.64 3.19
CA GLU A 34 6.63 -10.12 2.89
C GLU A 34 6.58 -8.64 2.49
N VAL A 35 5.52 -8.25 1.78
CA VAL A 35 5.29 -6.87 1.35
C VAL A 35 4.90 -5.98 2.53
N PHE A 36 4.05 -6.47 3.44
CA PHE A 36 3.73 -5.75 4.66
C PHE A 36 4.98 -5.46 5.49
N GLU A 37 5.77 -6.49 5.77
CA GLU A 37 7.01 -6.35 6.55
C GLU A 37 7.96 -5.35 5.90
N ALA A 38 8.22 -5.48 4.60
CA ALA A 38 9.12 -4.59 3.88
C ALA A 38 8.65 -3.13 3.88
N THR A 39 7.33 -2.89 3.77
CA THR A 39 6.76 -1.54 3.70
C THR A 39 6.55 -0.89 5.06
N HIS A 40 6.36 -1.67 6.13
CA HIS A 40 6.05 -1.17 7.47
C HIS A 40 7.25 -1.17 8.43
N ALA A 41 8.35 -1.86 8.11
CA ALA A 41 9.52 -2.00 8.98
C ALA A 41 9.98 -0.68 9.63
N LYS A 42 10.12 0.40 8.84
CA LYS A 42 10.58 1.69 9.36
C LYS A 42 9.52 2.40 10.20
N VAL A 43 8.24 2.36 9.79
CA VAL A 43 7.15 2.97 10.55
C VAL A 43 7.00 2.30 11.92
N LEU A 44 7.06 0.97 11.96
CA LEU A 44 7.02 0.20 13.20
C LEU A 44 8.26 0.44 14.07
N GLN A 45 9.44 0.61 13.47
CA GLN A 45 10.64 1.04 14.21
C GLN A 45 10.42 2.39 14.90
N LEU A 46 9.86 3.38 14.20
CA LEU A 46 9.62 4.72 14.76
C LEU A 46 8.63 4.68 15.93
N LEU A 47 7.60 3.82 15.88
CA LEU A 47 6.71 3.59 17.02
C LEU A 47 7.45 2.95 18.20
N ARG A 48 8.21 1.88 17.96
CA ARG A 48 8.99 1.19 19.02
C ARG A 48 10.03 2.10 19.69
N GLU A 49 10.61 3.03 18.93
CA GLU A 49 11.57 4.02 19.44
C GLU A 49 10.89 5.21 20.14
N GLY A 50 9.55 5.26 20.15
CA GLY A 50 8.79 6.36 20.76
C GLY A 50 8.85 7.67 19.98
N VAL A 51 9.28 7.65 18.72
CA VAL A 51 9.32 8.84 17.85
C VAL A 51 7.91 9.21 17.36
N ALA A 52 7.02 8.23 17.27
CA ALA A 52 5.60 8.41 16.99
C ALA A 52 4.76 7.65 18.02
N GLU A 53 3.56 8.15 18.30
CA GLU A 53 2.66 7.61 19.34
C GLU A 53 1.42 6.91 18.75
N GLY A 54 1.20 7.03 17.44
CA GLY A 54 0.05 6.44 16.77
C GLY A 54 0.16 6.55 15.26
N LEU A 55 -0.71 5.81 14.57
CA LEU A 55 -0.77 5.74 13.12
C LEU A 55 -2.15 6.18 12.62
N ARG A 56 -2.15 6.89 11.49
CA ARG A 56 -3.35 7.10 10.67
C ARG A 56 -3.14 6.37 9.36
N VAL A 57 -4.01 5.41 9.05
CA VAL A 57 -3.98 4.65 7.80
C VAL A 57 -4.64 5.46 6.69
N ASP A 58 -3.93 5.65 5.57
CA ASP A 58 -4.51 6.27 4.39
C ASP A 58 -5.25 5.26 3.52
N HIS A 59 -6.45 5.63 3.07
CA HIS A 59 -7.27 4.87 2.12
C HIS A 59 -7.34 3.34 2.36
N PRO A 60 -7.75 2.88 3.56
CA PRO A 60 -7.85 1.45 3.86
C PRO A 60 -8.81 0.71 2.93
N ASP A 61 -9.83 1.39 2.39
CA ASP A 61 -10.82 0.80 1.47
C ASP A 61 -10.21 0.34 0.12
N GLY A 62 -9.01 0.81 -0.23
CA GLY A 62 -8.28 0.36 -1.41
C GLY A 62 -7.50 -0.94 -1.22
N LEU A 63 -7.43 -1.46 0.01
CA LEU A 63 -6.72 -2.69 0.33
C LEU A 63 -7.52 -3.93 -0.10
N ALA A 64 -6.82 -5.01 -0.41
CA ALA A 64 -7.47 -6.28 -0.78
C ALA A 64 -8.18 -6.93 0.42
N ASP A 65 -7.59 -6.80 1.61
CA ASP A 65 -8.16 -7.23 2.90
C ASP A 65 -7.89 -6.15 3.96
N PRO A 66 -8.75 -5.12 4.06
CA PRO A 66 -8.57 -4.04 5.03
C PRO A 66 -8.61 -4.53 6.49
N GLY A 67 -9.45 -5.54 6.78
CA GLY A 67 -9.59 -6.08 8.13
C GLY A 67 -8.34 -6.84 8.57
N GLY A 68 -7.83 -7.74 7.72
CA GLY A 68 -6.59 -8.46 7.97
C GLY A 68 -5.37 -7.52 8.05
N TYR A 69 -5.34 -6.47 7.24
CA TYR A 69 -4.32 -5.43 7.34
C TYR A 69 -4.33 -4.72 8.71
N LEU A 70 -5.51 -4.28 9.17
CA LEU A 70 -5.64 -3.58 10.46
C LEU A 70 -5.31 -4.49 11.65
N LEU A 71 -5.70 -5.77 11.59
CA LEU A 71 -5.33 -6.75 12.61
C LEU A 71 -3.81 -6.95 12.66
N ARG A 72 -3.16 -7.16 11.51
CA ARG A 72 -1.71 -7.32 11.43
C ARG A 72 -0.98 -6.06 11.90
N LEU A 73 -1.49 -4.89 11.57
CA LEU A 73 -0.93 -3.62 12.05
C LEU A 73 -1.04 -3.51 13.57
N HIS A 74 -2.21 -3.85 14.14
CA HIS A 74 -2.40 -3.85 15.59
C HIS A 74 -1.48 -4.85 16.32
N GLU A 75 -1.27 -6.03 15.76
CA GLU A 75 -0.36 -7.04 16.34
C GLU A 75 1.12 -6.63 16.28
N ALA A 76 1.48 -5.79 15.31
CA ALA A 76 2.87 -5.36 15.08
C ALA A 76 3.27 -4.06 15.81
N THR A 77 2.30 -3.31 16.34
CA THR A 77 2.49 -2.07 17.12
C THR A 77 2.43 -2.33 18.61
#